data_AF-A0A354RC74-F1
#
_entry.id   AF-A0A354RC74-F1
#
_cell.length_a   1.000
_cell.length_b   1.000
_cell.length_c   1.000
_cell.angle_alpha   90.00
_cell.angle_beta   90.00
_cell.angle_gamma   90.00
#
_symmetry.space_group_name_H-M   'P 1'
#
loop_
_entity.id
_entity.type
_entity.pdbx_description
1 polymer ?
#
loop_
_entity_poly.entity_id
_entity_poly.type
_entity_poly.pdbx_seq_one_letter_code
_entity_poly.pdbx_strand_id
1 'polypeptide(L)'
;MTSKPLLLTLLALLAPLFARAQTLHPWTDLQGRTLQATFVKSDGTTVTINWNGQVVPIPLATLSPASQELAKKLAAEAAFGSVGGAPALHPWTDLQGRTLQAKFIKADATTVTIEWQGQVIPLPLATLSPASQALAQKLSGGSAPVPPPAPSAPAVPQTPTKPQEPKPTIVTGEVALEAEHNWEATTGVVIKAKFVSLEGEDVNLLMYGGRAEQSVPLSRLSKTSQELAKKLQADLNQQTQLRTQEAAKRKKMEVPAVVEADIARYHKWQSSDGNEIEAMYVDAKDSGVTLLMKNNPNKPYELGWERLSPESQALAEGIRRLKEELTPANPVIAPYAPAGEKRKAAILPRYTQGKWKNYNTVLESAVYDVALHSNGHTVHIWLKDAAESEDAGLGERAKRVPLSVNFRPIYYTRPGEHNSRVHRRIKTFDDAPFVSNERETTVLAGTLENDATFEYHMEINHRGLSFWGEIEEDRKEEFPTFFSIAFYSPNFIPNVTNMALKDIEPIVGDGSLYIDPMESKRAKIPMMMKWDDVMKKFAGAEWNPIKSAEFMGKPFGSHKIRVTPANTRDMYYRWSKGYSGIYPFQAIHLVHSTEDSWYLRHSREKDIDYSKYKDRGEIPKNKRLNVNIIRGRG
;
A
#
# COMPACT_ATOMS: atom_id res chain seq x y z
N MET A 1 -30.65 28.17 63.14
CA MET A 1 -31.54 27.17 62.50
C MET A 1 -32.05 27.72 61.18
N THR A 2 -32.60 26.85 60.30
CA THR A 2 -33.34 27.17 59.06
C THR A 2 -32.66 28.12 58.06
N SER A 3 -32.09 27.52 57.02
CA SER A 3 -31.62 28.19 55.80
C SER A 3 -32.76 28.82 55.00
N LYS A 4 -32.43 29.80 54.14
CA LYS A 4 -33.30 30.31 53.08
C LYS A 4 -32.69 29.98 51.70
N PRO A 5 -33.50 29.69 50.67
CA PRO A 5 -33.00 29.23 49.37
C PRO A 5 -32.43 30.38 48.53
N LEU A 6 -31.42 30.07 47.70
CA LEU A 6 -30.91 30.97 46.68
C LEU A 6 -31.74 30.80 45.40
N LEU A 7 -32.34 31.89 44.92
CA LEU A 7 -33.09 31.92 43.66
C LEU A 7 -32.11 32.10 42.49
N LEU A 8 -32.04 31.13 41.57
CA LEU A 8 -31.19 31.23 40.38
C LEU A 8 -32.06 31.36 39.12
N THR A 9 -31.86 32.45 38.37
CA THR A 9 -32.70 32.82 37.23
C THR A 9 -32.42 31.93 36.02
N LEU A 10 -33.48 31.39 35.41
CA LEU A 10 -33.40 30.55 34.22
C LEU A 10 -33.15 31.40 32.95
N LEU A 11 -32.06 31.12 32.23
CA LEU A 11 -31.85 31.64 30.87
C LEU A 11 -31.67 30.45 29.90
N ALA A 12 -32.64 30.25 29.00
CA ALA A 12 -32.67 29.10 28.12
C ALA A 12 -31.96 29.38 26.79
N LEU A 13 -30.94 28.58 26.47
CA LEU A 13 -30.34 28.48 25.14
C LEU A 13 -30.50 27.05 24.63
N LEU A 14 -31.39 26.85 23.65
CA LEU A 14 -31.54 25.57 22.97
C LEU A 14 -30.40 25.38 21.96
N ALA A 15 -29.55 24.39 22.22
CA ALA A 15 -28.65 23.82 21.22
C ALA A 15 -28.92 22.29 21.14
N PRO A 16 -29.10 21.71 19.94
CA PRO A 16 -29.34 20.28 19.80
C PRO A 16 -28.04 19.51 20.06
N LEU A 17 -27.90 18.96 21.27
CA LEU A 17 -26.87 17.97 21.56
C LEU A 17 -27.08 16.72 20.70
N PHE A 18 -26.15 16.44 19.80
CA PHE A 18 -26.04 15.13 19.15
C PHE A 18 -25.62 14.08 20.18
N ALA A 19 -26.60 13.57 20.93
CA ALA A 19 -26.43 12.42 21.80
C ALA A 19 -26.11 11.19 20.94
N ARG A 20 -24.82 10.84 20.81
CA ARG A 20 -24.42 9.48 20.44
C ARG A 20 -25.13 8.54 21.41
N ALA A 21 -25.89 7.58 20.87
CA ALA A 21 -26.50 6.53 21.67
C ALA A 21 -25.39 5.75 22.39
N GLN A 22 -25.23 6.01 23.68
CA GLN A 22 -24.22 5.39 24.52
C GLN A 22 -24.71 3.99 24.91
N THR A 23 -24.11 2.94 24.34
CA THR A 23 -24.46 1.56 24.65
C THR A 23 -24.16 1.27 26.12
N LEU A 24 -25.23 1.11 26.91
CA LEU A 24 -25.14 0.68 28.30
C LEU A 24 -24.97 -0.84 28.36
N HIS A 25 -24.06 -1.27 29.23
CA HIS A 25 -23.73 -2.67 29.44
C HIS A 25 -23.97 -3.06 30.91
N PRO A 26 -24.48 -4.27 31.18
CA PRO A 26 -24.64 -4.77 32.55
C PRO A 26 -23.29 -5.22 33.12
N TRP A 27 -22.88 -4.57 34.20
CA TRP A 27 -21.70 -4.92 34.99
C TRP A 27 -22.15 -5.52 36.31
N THR A 28 -21.95 -6.83 36.45
CA THR A 28 -22.37 -7.63 37.61
C THR A 28 -21.15 -8.08 38.41
N ASP A 29 -21.13 -7.78 39.70
CA ASP A 29 -20.05 -8.16 40.62
C ASP A 29 -20.15 -9.61 41.14
N LEU A 30 -19.15 -10.05 41.90
CA LEU A 30 -19.14 -11.38 42.53
C LEU A 30 -20.26 -11.59 43.58
N GLN A 31 -20.94 -10.52 44.01
CA GLN A 31 -22.10 -10.59 44.91
C GLN A 31 -23.43 -10.55 44.14
N GLY A 32 -23.40 -10.58 42.81
CA GLY A 32 -24.59 -10.54 41.94
C GLY A 32 -25.21 -9.15 41.78
N ARG A 33 -24.63 -8.11 42.36
CA ARG A 33 -25.14 -6.73 42.23
C ARG A 33 -24.79 -6.24 40.82
N THR A 34 -25.77 -5.69 40.12
CA THR A 34 -25.63 -5.29 38.71
C THR A 34 -25.90 -3.81 38.53
N LEU A 35 -24.99 -3.11 37.82
CA LEU A 35 -25.17 -1.73 37.38
C LEU A 35 -25.13 -1.63 35.85
N GLN A 36 -25.72 -0.57 35.29
CA GLN A 36 -25.69 -0.28 33.85
C GLN A 36 -24.70 0.86 33.59
N ALA A 37 -23.66 0.63 32.79
CA ALA A 37 -22.65 1.64 32.47
C ALA A 37 -22.02 1.42 31.10
N THR A 38 -21.46 2.49 30.53
CA THR A 38 -20.71 2.41 29.27
C THR A 38 -19.31 1.85 29.48
N PHE A 39 -18.80 1.11 28.50
CA PHE A 39 -17.40 0.68 28.47
C PHE A 39 -16.50 1.83 27.99
N VAL A 40 -15.34 2.01 28.63
CA VAL A 40 -14.33 3.01 28.22
C VAL A 40 -13.05 2.33 27.73
N LYS A 41 -12.51 1.38 28.50
CA LYS A 41 -11.34 0.55 28.13
C LYS A 41 -11.20 -0.66 29.06
N SER A 42 -10.35 -1.61 28.71
CA SER A 42 -9.84 -2.66 29.61
C SER A 42 -8.34 -2.85 29.36
N ASP A 43 -7.57 -3.08 30.41
CA ASP A 43 -6.12 -3.37 30.34
C ASP A 43 -5.80 -4.86 30.63
N GLY A 44 -6.82 -5.70 30.78
CA GLY A 44 -6.69 -7.12 31.13
C GLY A 44 -6.62 -7.40 32.63
N THR A 45 -6.42 -6.37 33.46
CA THR A 45 -6.53 -6.46 34.94
C THR A 45 -7.75 -5.69 35.47
N THR A 46 -8.06 -4.56 34.84
CA THR A 46 -9.06 -3.58 35.25
C THR A 46 -9.89 -3.18 34.05
N VAL A 47 -11.22 -3.15 34.21
CA VAL A 47 -12.13 -2.50 33.25
C VAL A 47 -12.44 -1.09 33.73
N THR A 48 -12.31 -0.12 32.84
CA THR A 48 -12.75 1.25 33.06
C THR A 48 -14.13 1.42 32.44
N ILE A 49 -15.10 1.82 33.25
CA ILE A 49 -16.46 2.15 32.82
C ILE A 49 -16.74 3.65 33.01
N ASN A 50 -17.74 4.18 32.32
CA ASN A 50 -18.35 5.46 32.64
C ASN A 50 -19.80 5.22 33.07
N TRP A 51 -20.06 5.49 34.34
CA TRP A 51 -21.33 5.31 35.03
C TRP A 51 -21.89 6.68 35.42
N ASN A 52 -23.05 7.05 34.87
CA ASN A 52 -23.71 8.34 35.11
C ASN A 52 -22.84 9.60 34.90
N GLY A 53 -21.83 9.53 34.01
CA GLY A 53 -20.88 10.61 33.74
C GLY A 53 -19.57 10.51 34.53
N GLN A 54 -19.49 9.65 35.54
CA GLN A 54 -18.29 9.41 36.32
C GLN A 54 -17.50 8.22 35.77
N VAL A 55 -16.21 8.42 35.49
CA VAL A 55 -15.28 7.36 35.08
C VAL A 55 -14.84 6.56 36.31
N VAL A 56 -15.08 5.25 36.31
CA VAL A 56 -14.80 4.35 37.43
C VAL A 56 -13.96 3.15 36.95
N PRO A 57 -12.77 2.91 37.53
CA PRO A 57 -12.03 1.67 37.33
C PRO A 57 -12.58 0.56 38.25
N ILE A 58 -12.81 -0.63 37.70
CA ILE A 58 -13.23 -1.83 38.45
C ILE A 58 -12.25 -2.98 38.13
N PRO A 59 -11.61 -3.59 39.13
CA PRO A 59 -10.76 -4.77 38.91
C PRO A 59 -11.60 -5.93 38.35
N LEU A 60 -11.15 -6.56 37.26
CA LEU A 60 -11.88 -7.64 36.59
C LEU A 60 -12.13 -8.83 37.53
N ALA A 61 -11.20 -9.10 38.46
CA ALA A 61 -11.33 -10.14 39.47
C ALA A 61 -12.50 -9.91 40.45
N THR A 62 -13.07 -8.71 40.55
CA THR A 62 -14.26 -8.41 41.37
C THR A 62 -15.59 -8.52 40.60
N LEU A 63 -15.52 -8.79 39.29
CA LEU A 63 -16.69 -8.97 38.42
C LEU A 63 -17.01 -10.46 38.21
N SER A 64 -18.29 -10.73 37.96
CA SER A 64 -18.77 -12.04 37.53
C SER A 64 -18.12 -12.49 36.21
N PRO A 65 -18.01 -13.82 35.94
CA PRO A 65 -17.42 -14.31 34.69
C PRO A 65 -18.10 -13.75 33.42
N ALA A 66 -19.42 -13.54 33.46
CA ALA A 66 -20.16 -12.94 32.35
C ALA A 66 -19.72 -11.50 32.06
N SER A 67 -19.50 -10.68 33.10
CA SER A 67 -18.98 -9.31 32.93
C SER A 67 -17.48 -9.28 32.61
N GLN A 68 -16.69 -10.28 33.03
CA GLN A 68 -15.30 -10.42 32.57
C GLN A 68 -15.21 -10.74 31.08
N GLU A 69 -16.00 -11.68 30.57
CA GLU A 69 -16.08 -11.96 29.13
C GLU A 69 -16.65 -10.78 28.34
N LEU A 70 -17.61 -10.04 28.91
CA LEU A 70 -18.12 -8.80 28.32
C LEU A 70 -17.01 -7.74 28.21
N ALA A 71 -16.16 -7.57 29.23
CA ALA A 71 -15.00 -6.67 29.17
C ALA A 71 -13.99 -7.10 28.10
N LYS A 72 -13.69 -8.41 27.97
CA LYS A 72 -12.81 -8.93 26.92
C LYS A 72 -13.38 -8.68 25.52
N LYS A 73 -14.68 -8.97 25.34
CA LYS A 73 -15.39 -8.75 24.07
C LYS A 73 -15.38 -7.27 23.67
N LEU A 74 -15.76 -6.37 24.58
CA LEU A 74 -15.79 -4.93 24.31
C LEU A 74 -14.39 -4.34 24.12
N ALA A 75 -13.36 -4.89 24.78
CA ALA A 75 -11.97 -4.53 24.51
C ALA A 75 -11.51 -4.97 23.10
N ALA A 76 -11.89 -6.17 22.65
CA ALA A 76 -11.60 -6.63 21.29
C ALA A 76 -12.36 -5.82 20.23
N GLU A 77 -13.65 -5.52 20.46
CA GLU A 77 -14.46 -4.66 19.58
C GLU A 77 -13.93 -3.20 19.55
N ALA A 78 -13.35 -2.70 20.63
CA ALA A 78 -12.67 -1.41 20.66
C ALA A 78 -11.28 -1.43 20.00
N ALA A 79 -10.56 -2.56 20.05
CA ALA A 79 -9.23 -2.71 19.47
C ALA A 79 -9.25 -2.94 17.94
N PHE A 80 -10.31 -3.55 17.41
CA PHE A 80 -10.43 -3.94 16.00
C PHE A 80 -11.64 -3.38 15.26
N GLY A 81 -12.54 -2.66 15.95
CA GLY A 81 -13.76 -2.07 15.39
C GLY A 81 -14.97 -3.01 15.43
N SER A 82 -16.15 -2.44 15.67
CA SER A 82 -17.40 -3.19 15.74
C SER A 82 -17.98 -3.48 14.35
N VAL A 83 -18.31 -4.74 14.07
CA VAL A 83 -18.98 -5.16 12.83
C VAL A 83 -20.49 -4.99 12.97
N GLY A 84 -20.99 -3.82 12.57
CA GLY A 84 -22.42 -3.53 12.55
C GLY A 84 -23.17 -4.27 11.43
N GLY A 85 -23.98 -5.27 11.79
CA GLY A 85 -25.02 -5.85 10.93
C GLY A 85 -24.53 -6.84 9.86
N ALA A 86 -24.44 -8.12 10.21
CA ALA A 86 -24.10 -9.20 9.27
C ALA A 86 -25.33 -10.08 8.94
N PRO A 87 -25.49 -10.56 7.68
CA PRO A 87 -26.39 -11.66 7.37
C PRO A 87 -25.88 -12.98 7.97
N ALA A 88 -26.76 -13.96 8.16
CA ALA A 88 -26.42 -15.22 8.83
C ALA A 88 -25.26 -15.98 8.16
N LEU A 89 -24.19 -16.20 8.93
CA LEU A 89 -23.10 -17.12 8.60
C LEU A 89 -23.37 -18.49 9.22
N HIS A 90 -22.87 -19.54 8.58
CA HIS A 90 -23.06 -20.93 8.99
C HIS A 90 -21.73 -21.69 9.03
N PRO A 91 -21.55 -22.64 9.97
CA PRO A 91 -20.35 -23.46 10.06
C PRO A 91 -20.37 -24.60 9.03
N TRP A 92 -19.37 -24.62 8.16
CA TRP A 92 -19.11 -25.69 7.21
C TRP A 92 -17.85 -26.43 7.63
N THR A 93 -18.01 -27.69 8.03
CA THR A 93 -16.98 -28.56 8.58
C THR A 93 -16.76 -29.73 7.64
N ASP A 94 -15.52 -29.96 7.21
CA ASP A 94 -15.15 -31.07 6.33
C ASP A 94 -14.95 -32.41 7.07
N LEU A 95 -14.72 -33.49 6.31
CA LEU A 95 -14.38 -34.81 6.87
C LEU A 95 -13.07 -34.83 7.68
N GLN A 96 -12.22 -33.80 7.54
CA GLN A 96 -10.99 -33.61 8.33
C GLN A 96 -11.22 -32.72 9.56
N GLY A 97 -12.48 -32.35 9.86
CA GLY A 97 -12.87 -31.52 11.01
C GLY A 97 -12.56 -30.03 10.87
N ARG A 98 -11.99 -29.58 9.73
CA ARG A 98 -11.67 -28.18 9.49
C ARG A 98 -12.97 -27.42 9.27
N THR A 99 -13.20 -26.37 10.07
CA THR A 99 -14.46 -25.62 10.07
C THR A 99 -14.25 -24.18 9.60
N LEU A 100 -15.06 -23.75 8.63
CA LEU A 100 -15.12 -22.37 8.14
C LEU A 100 -16.51 -21.78 8.37
N GLN A 101 -16.59 -20.47 8.59
CA GLN A 101 -17.86 -19.73 8.71
C GLN A 101 -18.18 -19.04 7.39
N ALA A 102 -19.25 -19.45 6.71
CA ALA A 102 -19.64 -18.92 5.40
C ALA A 102 -21.16 -18.84 5.25
N LYS A 103 -21.62 -17.90 4.41
CA LYS A 103 -23.04 -17.74 4.09
C LYS A 103 -23.47 -18.82 3.09
N PHE A 104 -24.65 -19.39 3.29
CA PHE A 104 -25.25 -20.33 2.33
C PHE A 104 -25.75 -19.60 1.08
N ILE A 105 -25.57 -20.20 -0.10
CA ILE A 105 -26.10 -19.68 -1.37
C ILE A 105 -27.09 -20.66 -2.00
N LYS A 106 -26.74 -21.95 -2.13
CA LYS A 106 -27.63 -23.04 -2.59
C LYS A 106 -27.00 -24.40 -2.29
N ALA A 107 -27.76 -25.49 -2.41
CA ALA A 107 -27.22 -26.85 -2.52
C ALA A 107 -28.02 -27.69 -3.53
N ASP A 108 -27.36 -28.70 -4.08
CA ASP A 108 -27.93 -29.76 -4.92
C ASP A 108 -27.62 -31.14 -4.29
N ALA A 109 -27.88 -32.24 -5.00
CA ALA A 109 -27.65 -33.60 -4.50
C ALA A 109 -26.16 -33.96 -4.30
N THR A 110 -25.23 -33.15 -4.82
CA THR A 110 -23.79 -33.43 -4.88
C THR A 110 -22.92 -32.30 -4.32
N THR A 111 -23.35 -31.04 -4.39
CA THR A 111 -22.59 -29.87 -3.90
C THR A 111 -23.42 -28.92 -3.03
N VAL A 112 -22.73 -28.20 -2.14
CA VAL A 112 -23.24 -26.99 -1.50
C VAL A 112 -22.40 -25.79 -1.93
N THR A 113 -23.07 -24.75 -2.43
CA THR A 113 -22.45 -23.48 -2.80
C THR A 113 -22.54 -22.50 -1.62
N ILE A 114 -21.40 -21.97 -1.22
CA ILE A 114 -21.25 -21.02 -0.11
C ILE A 114 -20.59 -19.73 -0.57
N GLU A 115 -20.79 -18.64 0.19
CA GLU A 115 -20.06 -17.39 0.04
C GLU A 115 -19.12 -17.22 1.25
N TRP A 116 -17.82 -17.36 0.99
CA TRP A 116 -16.75 -17.30 1.99
C TRP A 116 -15.75 -16.21 1.61
N GLN A 117 -15.48 -15.27 2.53
CA GLN A 117 -14.58 -14.12 2.31
C GLN A 117 -14.86 -13.31 1.02
N GLY A 118 -16.12 -13.27 0.56
CA GLY A 118 -16.53 -12.60 -0.67
C GLY A 118 -16.30 -13.39 -1.97
N GLN A 119 -15.91 -14.67 -1.88
CA GLN A 119 -15.87 -15.60 -3.01
C GLN A 119 -16.98 -16.64 -2.91
N VAL A 120 -17.59 -16.97 -4.06
CA VAL A 120 -18.60 -18.03 -4.16
C VAL A 120 -17.90 -19.35 -4.50
N ILE A 121 -18.00 -20.33 -3.59
CA ILE A 121 -17.25 -21.59 -3.64
C ILE A 121 -18.22 -22.78 -3.59
N PRO A 122 -18.17 -23.72 -4.55
CA PRO A 122 -18.85 -25.00 -4.46
C PRO A 122 -18.00 -26.00 -3.64
N LEU A 123 -18.61 -26.64 -2.65
CA LEU A 123 -18.01 -27.72 -1.86
C LEU A 123 -18.76 -29.03 -2.14
N PRO A 124 -18.09 -30.13 -2.50
CA PRO A 124 -18.74 -31.43 -2.66
C PRO A 124 -19.27 -31.94 -1.31
N LEU A 125 -20.55 -32.32 -1.25
CA LEU A 125 -21.20 -32.79 -0.01
C LEU A 125 -20.49 -34.02 0.56
N ALA A 126 -19.99 -34.91 -0.31
CA ALA A 126 -19.21 -36.09 0.08
C ALA A 126 -17.87 -35.77 0.78
N THR A 127 -17.38 -34.52 0.71
CA THR A 127 -16.18 -34.06 1.46
C THR A 127 -16.53 -33.37 2.78
N LEU A 128 -17.83 -33.14 3.06
CA LEU A 128 -18.30 -32.50 4.27
C LEU A 128 -18.66 -33.50 5.37
N SER A 129 -18.53 -33.06 6.62
CA SER A 129 -19.00 -33.80 7.79
C SER A 129 -20.52 -34.04 7.74
N PRO A 130 -21.05 -35.09 8.38
CA PRO A 130 -22.49 -35.36 8.42
C PRO A 130 -23.32 -34.18 8.95
N ALA A 131 -22.78 -33.41 9.90
CA ALA A 131 -23.41 -32.21 10.43
C ALA A 131 -23.57 -31.12 9.37
N SER A 132 -22.55 -30.88 8.54
CA SER A 132 -22.61 -29.89 7.45
C SER A 132 -23.37 -30.40 6.22
N GLN A 133 -23.43 -31.70 5.97
CA GLN A 133 -24.34 -32.30 4.98
C GLN A 133 -25.80 -32.09 5.40
N ALA A 134 -26.15 -32.40 6.65
CA ALA A 134 -27.48 -32.16 7.20
C ALA A 134 -27.84 -30.66 7.24
N LEU A 135 -26.86 -29.78 7.48
CA LEU A 135 -27.02 -28.33 7.38
C LEU A 135 -27.33 -27.88 5.95
N ALA A 136 -26.63 -28.40 4.94
CA ALA A 136 -26.94 -28.11 3.53
C ALA A 136 -28.37 -28.53 3.17
N GLN A 137 -28.79 -29.73 3.58
CA GLN A 137 -30.15 -30.26 3.35
C GLN A 137 -31.22 -29.43 4.08
N LYS A 138 -30.95 -28.99 5.32
CA LYS A 138 -31.83 -28.13 6.11
C LYS A 138 -31.99 -26.73 5.49
N LEU A 139 -30.95 -26.22 4.83
CA LEU A 139 -30.96 -24.92 4.16
C LEU A 139 -31.47 -24.99 2.71
N SER A 140 -31.58 -26.19 2.11
CA SER A 140 -32.10 -26.37 0.74
C SER A 140 -33.57 -26.80 0.63
N GLY A 141 -34.21 -27.27 1.72
CA GLY A 141 -35.65 -27.52 1.78
C GLY A 141 -36.07 -28.96 2.15
N GLY A 142 -35.17 -29.93 1.99
CA GLY A 142 -35.22 -31.26 2.64
C GLY A 142 -36.15 -32.35 2.08
N SER A 143 -35.61 -33.58 1.93
CA SER A 143 -36.25 -34.91 2.07
C SER A 143 -35.22 -36.04 1.87
N ALA A 144 -35.52 -37.28 2.30
CA ALA A 144 -34.63 -38.48 2.33
C ALA A 144 -35.41 -39.74 1.82
N PRO A 145 -34.90 -41.01 1.75
CA PRO A 145 -33.61 -41.65 2.16
C PRO A 145 -32.72 -42.08 0.93
N VAL A 146 -31.89 -43.14 0.79
CA VAL A 146 -31.66 -44.47 1.45
C VAL A 146 -30.19 -44.98 1.25
N PRO A 147 -29.54 -45.68 2.22
CA PRO A 147 -28.23 -46.38 2.10
C PRO A 147 -28.37 -47.92 1.89
N PRO A 148 -27.32 -48.81 1.90
CA PRO A 148 -25.85 -48.67 2.11
C PRO A 148 -25.04 -49.09 0.83
N PRO A 149 -24.04 -50.03 0.71
CA PRO A 149 -23.38 -51.02 1.61
C PRO A 149 -21.87 -50.70 1.92
N ALA A 150 -21.04 -51.72 2.20
CA ALA A 150 -19.57 -51.68 2.45
C ALA A 150 -18.90 -53.00 1.97
N PRO A 151 -17.55 -53.17 1.87
CA PRO A 151 -16.56 -53.15 2.99
C PRO A 151 -15.24 -52.37 2.62
N SER A 152 -14.10 -52.33 3.33
CA SER A 152 -13.54 -53.11 4.47
C SER A 152 -12.66 -52.22 5.40
N ALA A 153 -12.37 -52.72 6.61
CA ALA A 153 -11.28 -52.27 7.50
C ALA A 153 -9.90 -52.85 7.05
N PRO A 154 -8.73 -52.56 7.66
CA PRO A 154 -8.50 -51.84 8.93
C PRO A 154 -7.31 -50.85 9.04
N ALA A 155 -7.37 -49.98 10.04
CA ALA A 155 -6.22 -49.51 10.84
C ALA A 155 -6.72 -49.01 12.21
N VAL A 156 -5.94 -49.21 13.29
CA VAL A 156 -6.36 -48.84 14.65
C VAL A 156 -6.15 -47.32 14.86
N PRO A 157 -7.18 -46.52 15.21
CA PRO A 157 -6.98 -45.09 15.45
C PRO A 157 -6.18 -44.83 16.73
N GLN A 158 -5.09 -44.08 16.62
CA GLN A 158 -4.44 -43.49 17.80
C GLN A 158 -5.30 -42.32 18.31
N THR A 159 -5.33 -42.12 19.63
CA THR A 159 -6.22 -41.16 20.30
C THR A 159 -5.93 -39.72 19.84
N PRO A 160 -6.93 -38.92 19.40
CA PRO A 160 -6.68 -37.59 18.87
C PRO A 160 -6.28 -36.59 19.97
N THR A 161 -5.09 -36.02 19.84
CA THR A 161 -4.57 -35.00 20.76
C THR A 161 -5.31 -33.66 20.61
N LYS A 162 -5.47 -32.95 21.73
CA LYS A 162 -6.11 -31.63 21.83
C LYS A 162 -5.54 -30.62 20.80
N PRO A 163 -6.36 -29.76 20.17
CA PRO A 163 -5.88 -28.70 19.29
C PRO A 163 -4.83 -27.81 19.99
N GLN A 164 -3.67 -27.65 19.36
CA GLN A 164 -2.56 -26.88 19.91
C GLN A 164 -2.57 -25.45 19.34
N GLU A 165 -2.35 -24.47 20.20
CA GLU A 165 -2.18 -23.06 19.80
C GLU A 165 -0.96 -22.88 18.88
N PRO A 166 -1.01 -21.93 17.92
CA PRO A 166 0.10 -21.67 17.02
C PRO A 166 1.29 -21.09 17.80
N LYS A 167 2.38 -21.85 17.89
CA LYS A 167 3.62 -21.44 18.56
C LYS A 167 4.49 -20.58 17.62
N PRO A 168 5.36 -19.70 18.15
CA PRO A 168 6.39 -19.01 17.36
C PRO A 168 7.26 -20.01 16.57
N THR A 169 7.80 -19.57 15.42
CA THR A 169 8.84 -20.33 14.72
C THR A 169 10.13 -20.26 15.56
N ILE A 170 10.52 -21.38 16.17
CA ILE A 170 11.76 -21.49 16.95
C ILE A 170 12.93 -21.80 16.01
N VAL A 171 14.06 -21.11 16.17
CA VAL A 171 15.28 -21.32 15.37
C VAL A 171 16.01 -22.59 15.84
N THR A 172 15.57 -23.75 15.36
CA THR A 172 16.17 -25.07 15.67
C THR A 172 16.74 -25.81 14.45
N GLY A 173 16.89 -25.13 13.31
CA GLY A 173 17.35 -25.71 12.05
C GLY A 173 17.43 -24.66 10.94
N GLU A 174 17.39 -25.10 9.68
CA GLU A 174 17.25 -24.18 8.54
C GLU A 174 15.89 -23.47 8.56
N VAL A 175 15.89 -22.18 8.23
CA VAL A 175 14.69 -21.33 8.21
C VAL A 175 14.54 -20.73 6.82
N ALA A 176 13.52 -21.12 6.08
CA ALA A 176 13.34 -20.68 4.70
C ALA A 176 12.96 -19.19 4.61
N LEU A 177 13.84 -18.37 4.02
CA LEU A 177 13.63 -16.92 3.81
C LEU A 177 12.31 -16.61 3.07
N GLU A 178 11.96 -17.46 2.10
CA GLU A 178 10.77 -17.28 1.26
C GLU A 178 9.45 -17.69 1.92
N ALA A 179 9.48 -18.31 3.10
CA ALA A 179 8.29 -18.79 3.80
C ALA A 179 7.62 -17.72 4.69
N GLU A 180 6.33 -17.90 4.95
CA GLU A 180 5.65 -17.23 6.06
C GLU A 180 5.95 -17.95 7.39
N HIS A 181 6.46 -17.21 8.37
CA HIS A 181 6.79 -17.70 9.71
C HIS A 181 5.77 -17.24 10.75
N ASN A 182 5.77 -17.89 11.92
CA ASN A 182 4.96 -17.50 13.07
C ASN A 182 5.77 -16.53 13.96
N TRP A 183 5.36 -15.27 13.97
CA TRP A 183 5.97 -14.19 14.76
C TRP A 183 5.13 -13.95 16.02
N GLU A 184 5.77 -13.94 17.18
CA GLU A 184 5.15 -13.75 18.48
C GLU A 184 5.48 -12.36 19.01
N ALA A 185 4.45 -11.59 19.37
CA ALA A 185 4.59 -10.32 20.06
C ALA A 185 4.96 -10.52 21.54
N THR A 186 5.50 -9.49 22.21
CA THR A 186 5.72 -9.50 23.68
C THR A 186 4.42 -9.65 24.49
N THR A 187 3.26 -9.50 23.86
CA THR A 187 1.92 -9.79 24.41
C THR A 187 1.48 -11.25 24.28
N GLY A 188 2.31 -12.14 23.70
CA GLY A 188 1.99 -13.54 23.43
C GLY A 188 1.09 -13.76 22.20
N VAL A 189 0.73 -12.71 21.46
CA VAL A 189 -0.05 -12.82 20.23
C VAL A 189 0.84 -13.31 19.09
N VAL A 190 0.48 -14.43 18.46
CA VAL A 190 1.20 -15.01 17.31
C VAL A 190 0.51 -14.65 15.99
N ILE A 191 1.25 -14.08 15.06
CA ILE A 191 0.83 -13.74 13.69
C ILE A 191 1.65 -14.52 12.66
N LYS A 192 1.09 -14.75 11.47
CA LYS A 192 1.80 -15.41 10.36
C LYS A 192 2.14 -14.42 9.25
N ALA A 193 3.42 -14.31 8.89
CA ALA A 193 3.93 -13.34 7.93
C ALA A 193 5.29 -13.76 7.32
N LYS A 194 5.59 -13.32 6.10
CA LYS A 194 6.92 -13.50 5.48
C LYS A 194 7.88 -12.40 5.93
N PHE A 195 9.17 -12.73 6.11
CA PHE A 195 10.24 -11.75 6.36
C PHE A 195 10.62 -10.95 5.10
N VAL A 196 10.93 -9.66 5.26
CA VAL A 196 11.47 -8.81 4.19
C VAL A 196 12.90 -8.39 4.52
N SER A 197 13.08 -7.68 5.64
CA SER A 197 14.35 -7.13 6.09
C SER A 197 14.30 -6.80 7.58
N LEU A 198 15.47 -6.66 8.20
CA LEU A 198 15.66 -6.02 9.50
C LEU A 198 16.44 -4.72 9.29
N GLU A 199 15.78 -3.58 9.52
CA GLU A 199 16.30 -2.23 9.26
C GLU A 199 16.37 -1.47 10.59
N GLY A 200 17.58 -1.30 11.13
CA GLY A 200 17.78 -0.73 12.46
C GLY A 200 17.13 -1.59 13.55
N GLU A 201 16.13 -1.05 14.24
CA GLU A 201 15.33 -1.79 15.23
C GLU A 201 13.99 -2.34 14.69
N ASP A 202 13.62 -2.06 13.44
CA ASP A 202 12.36 -2.49 12.83
C ASP A 202 12.53 -3.72 11.93
N VAL A 203 11.74 -4.78 12.14
CA VAL A 203 11.60 -5.88 11.17
C VAL A 203 10.42 -5.61 10.24
N ASN A 204 10.67 -5.64 8.93
CA ASN A 204 9.66 -5.49 7.89
C ASN A 204 9.05 -6.85 7.55
N LEU A 205 7.73 -6.98 7.67
CA LEU A 205 6.99 -8.22 7.49
C LEU A 205 5.92 -8.09 6.40
N LEU A 206 5.90 -9.04 5.47
CA LEU A 206 4.85 -9.19 4.45
C LEU A 206 3.68 -10.00 5.01
N MET A 207 2.60 -9.28 5.31
CA MET A 207 1.37 -9.76 5.92
C MET A 207 0.35 -10.25 4.88
N TYR A 208 -0.57 -11.12 5.31
CA TYR A 208 -1.74 -11.56 4.53
C TYR A 208 -1.41 -12.18 3.16
N GLY A 209 -0.40 -13.05 3.07
CA GLY A 209 0.08 -13.58 1.79
C GLY A 209 0.74 -12.51 0.91
N GLY A 210 1.47 -11.58 1.52
CA GLY A 210 2.23 -10.52 0.83
C GLY A 210 1.39 -9.37 0.26
N ARG A 211 0.23 -9.07 0.86
CA ARG A 211 -0.67 -8.00 0.40
C ARG A 211 -0.46 -6.65 1.09
N ALA A 212 0.19 -6.65 2.25
CA ALA A 212 0.61 -5.45 2.96
C ALA A 212 1.99 -5.71 3.58
N GLU A 213 2.83 -4.69 3.63
CA GLU A 213 4.11 -4.73 4.33
C GLU A 213 3.99 -3.88 5.60
N GLN A 214 4.47 -4.41 6.73
CA GLN A 214 4.40 -3.76 8.02
C GLN A 214 5.75 -3.84 8.74
N SER A 215 6.32 -2.67 9.02
CA SER A 215 7.44 -2.51 9.96
C SER A 215 6.94 -2.75 11.39
N VAL A 216 7.66 -3.59 12.14
CA VAL A 216 7.37 -3.94 13.54
C VAL A 216 8.65 -3.80 14.37
N PRO A 217 8.66 -2.96 15.42
CA PRO A 217 9.84 -2.83 16.27
C PRO A 217 10.20 -4.17 16.94
N LEU A 218 11.47 -4.57 16.89
CA LEU A 218 11.99 -5.77 17.54
C LEU A 218 11.63 -5.81 19.04
N SER A 219 11.59 -4.65 19.69
CA SER A 219 11.19 -4.46 21.09
C SER A 219 9.74 -4.89 21.39
N ARG A 220 8.89 -5.02 20.36
CA ARG A 220 7.51 -5.53 20.47
C ARG A 220 7.39 -7.03 20.15
N LEU A 221 8.48 -7.70 19.78
CA LEU A 221 8.52 -9.13 19.50
C LEU A 221 9.16 -9.92 20.66
N SER A 222 8.75 -11.17 20.83
CA SER A 222 9.37 -12.09 21.80
C SER A 222 10.81 -12.41 21.41
N LYS A 223 11.62 -12.88 22.37
CA LYS A 223 13.04 -13.23 22.13
C LYS A 223 13.20 -14.22 20.97
N THR A 224 12.35 -15.25 20.93
CA THR A 224 12.26 -16.24 19.84
C THR A 224 12.10 -15.57 18.47
N SER A 225 11.25 -14.55 18.38
CA SER A 225 10.97 -13.84 17.12
C SER A 225 12.04 -12.78 16.78
N GLN A 226 12.74 -12.23 17.78
CA GLN A 226 13.93 -11.40 17.57
C GLN A 226 15.13 -12.23 17.07
N GLU A 227 15.31 -13.45 17.58
CA GLU A 227 16.31 -14.42 17.13
C GLU A 227 16.01 -14.89 15.71
N LEU A 228 14.74 -15.18 15.41
CA LEU A 228 14.24 -15.47 14.06
C LEU A 228 14.55 -14.34 13.06
N ALA A 229 14.26 -13.08 13.41
CA ALA A 229 14.58 -11.92 12.56
C ALA A 229 16.08 -11.82 12.27
N LYS A 230 16.93 -12.01 13.29
CA LYS A 230 18.40 -11.95 13.16
C LYS A 230 18.95 -13.10 12.30
N LYS A 231 18.42 -14.32 12.46
CA LYS A 231 18.78 -15.47 11.61
C LYS A 231 18.38 -15.23 10.15
N LEU A 232 17.14 -14.81 9.90
CA LEU A 232 16.66 -14.53 8.54
C LEU A 232 17.42 -13.36 7.87
N GLN A 233 17.83 -12.33 8.62
CA GLN A 233 18.70 -11.29 8.10
C GLN A 233 20.11 -11.82 7.77
N ALA A 234 20.67 -12.71 8.58
CA ALA A 234 21.97 -13.32 8.29
C ALA A 234 21.91 -14.19 7.02
N ASP A 235 20.82 -14.95 6.83
CA ASP A 235 20.61 -15.78 5.64
C ASP A 235 20.36 -14.93 4.38
N LEU A 236 19.63 -13.82 4.49
CA LEU A 236 19.48 -12.81 3.43
C LEU A 236 20.84 -12.18 3.06
N ASN A 237 21.69 -11.88 4.04
CA ASN A 237 23.03 -11.34 3.81
C ASN A 237 23.92 -12.36 3.09
N GLN A 238 23.91 -13.64 3.51
CA GLN A 238 24.66 -14.72 2.87
C GLN A 238 24.19 -14.96 1.43
N GLN A 239 22.88 -15.04 1.20
CA GLN A 239 22.29 -15.18 -0.14
C GLN A 239 22.69 -14.01 -1.05
N THR A 240 22.76 -12.79 -0.50
CA THR A 240 23.19 -11.60 -1.23
C THR A 240 24.68 -11.64 -1.57
N GLN A 241 25.54 -12.06 -0.64
CA GLN A 241 26.97 -12.27 -0.89
C GLN A 241 27.23 -13.31 -1.99
N LEU A 242 26.46 -14.41 -2.00
CA LEU A 242 26.53 -15.42 -3.06
C LEU A 242 26.11 -14.85 -4.41
N ARG A 243 24.97 -14.12 -4.49
CA ARG A 243 24.55 -13.42 -5.72
C ARG A 243 25.62 -12.47 -6.26
N THR A 244 26.31 -11.73 -5.40
CA THR A 244 27.43 -10.86 -5.81
C THR A 244 28.62 -11.65 -6.37
N GLN A 245 28.97 -12.79 -5.77
CA GLN A 245 30.02 -13.67 -6.30
C GLN A 245 29.65 -14.27 -7.66
N GLU A 246 28.39 -14.65 -7.86
CA GLU A 246 27.90 -15.15 -9.15
C GLU A 246 27.81 -14.05 -10.20
N ALA A 247 27.38 -12.83 -9.84
CA ALA A 247 27.43 -11.68 -10.73
C ALA A 247 28.87 -11.39 -11.19
N ALA A 248 29.86 -11.50 -10.30
CA ALA A 248 31.28 -11.36 -10.64
C ALA A 248 31.82 -12.52 -11.53
N LYS A 249 31.15 -13.67 -11.58
CA LYS A 249 31.41 -14.74 -12.57
C LYS A 249 30.72 -14.43 -13.90
N ARG A 250 29.43 -14.04 -13.89
CA ARG A 250 28.66 -13.69 -15.11
C ARG A 250 29.28 -12.52 -15.87
N LYS A 251 29.75 -11.48 -15.18
CA LYS A 251 30.50 -10.34 -15.77
C LYS A 251 31.84 -10.75 -16.41
N LYS A 252 32.27 -12.01 -16.28
CA LYS A 252 33.45 -12.61 -16.94
C LYS A 252 33.10 -13.76 -17.90
N MET A 253 31.81 -14.09 -18.08
CA MET A 253 31.39 -15.15 -19.00
C MET A 253 31.56 -14.72 -20.45
N GLU A 254 31.86 -15.67 -21.32
CA GLU A 254 31.74 -15.53 -22.77
C GLU A 254 30.25 -15.35 -23.11
N VAL A 255 29.96 -14.44 -24.05
CA VAL A 255 28.59 -14.04 -24.42
C VAL A 255 28.41 -14.20 -25.93
N PRO A 256 27.20 -14.55 -26.41
CA PRO A 256 26.93 -14.62 -27.85
C PRO A 256 27.06 -13.24 -28.49
N ALA A 257 27.38 -13.21 -29.79
CA ALA A 257 27.31 -11.99 -30.58
C ALA A 257 25.85 -11.50 -30.65
N VAL A 258 25.65 -10.22 -30.31
CA VAL A 258 24.34 -9.55 -30.28
C VAL A 258 24.40 -8.25 -31.10
N VAL A 259 23.25 -7.80 -31.59
CA VAL A 259 23.06 -6.59 -32.40
C VAL A 259 21.99 -5.70 -31.76
N GLU A 260 21.93 -4.41 -32.11
CA GLU A 260 21.02 -3.43 -31.48
C GLU A 260 19.54 -3.90 -31.44
N ALA A 261 19.08 -4.62 -32.47
CA ALA A 261 17.73 -5.21 -32.52
C ALA A 261 17.43 -6.23 -31.39
N ASP A 262 18.46 -6.84 -30.78
CA ASP A 262 18.30 -7.77 -29.65
C ASP A 262 17.74 -7.10 -28.39
N ILE A 263 17.86 -5.78 -28.26
CA ILE A 263 17.35 -5.03 -27.10
C ILE A 263 15.81 -4.91 -27.14
N ALA A 264 15.19 -4.94 -28.33
CA ALA A 264 13.77 -4.67 -28.52
C ALA A 264 12.93 -5.86 -29.01
N ARG A 265 13.56 -6.93 -29.54
CA ARG A 265 12.87 -8.12 -30.05
C ARG A 265 12.55 -9.16 -28.97
N TYR A 266 11.57 -10.01 -29.23
CA TYR A 266 11.34 -11.21 -28.43
C TYR A 266 12.42 -12.27 -28.70
N HIS A 267 12.91 -12.89 -27.63
CA HIS A 267 13.87 -14.00 -27.66
C HIS A 267 13.24 -15.27 -27.09
N LYS A 268 13.78 -16.42 -27.48
CA LYS A 268 13.58 -17.69 -26.79
C LYS A 268 14.62 -17.83 -25.68
N TRP A 269 14.14 -17.81 -24.45
CA TRP A 269 14.90 -18.13 -23.25
C TRP A 269 14.61 -19.57 -22.84
N GLN A 270 15.55 -20.22 -22.16
CA GLN A 270 15.35 -21.53 -21.53
C GLN A 270 15.52 -21.41 -20.01
N SER A 271 14.60 -21.98 -19.25
CA SER A 271 14.74 -22.06 -17.80
C SER A 271 15.79 -23.09 -17.37
N SER A 272 16.25 -23.03 -16.13
CA SER A 272 17.07 -24.07 -15.47
C SER A 272 16.52 -25.49 -15.67
N ASP A 273 15.19 -25.59 -15.74
CA ASP A 273 14.43 -26.84 -15.78
C ASP A 273 14.08 -27.24 -17.23
N GLY A 274 14.68 -26.60 -18.23
CA GLY A 274 14.56 -26.91 -19.66
C GLY A 274 13.36 -26.30 -20.39
N ASN A 275 12.44 -25.62 -19.69
CA ASN A 275 11.23 -25.05 -20.29
C ASN A 275 11.56 -23.81 -21.16
N GLU A 276 10.98 -23.72 -22.35
CA GLU A 276 11.07 -22.52 -23.19
C GLU A 276 10.20 -21.36 -22.67
N ILE A 277 10.70 -20.14 -22.83
CA ILE A 277 10.03 -18.87 -22.50
C ILE A 277 10.24 -17.90 -23.67
N GLU A 278 9.17 -17.41 -24.31
CA GLU A 278 9.28 -16.27 -25.25
C GLU A 278 9.06 -14.94 -24.51
N ALA A 279 10.11 -14.11 -24.48
CA ALA A 279 10.10 -12.82 -23.81
C ALA A 279 11.13 -11.84 -24.40
N MET A 280 10.89 -10.54 -24.28
CA MET A 280 11.84 -9.49 -24.63
C MET A 280 12.67 -9.14 -23.40
N TYR A 281 13.96 -8.86 -23.58
CA TYR A 281 14.82 -8.29 -22.54
C TYR A 281 14.33 -6.88 -22.14
N VAL A 282 14.37 -6.54 -20.85
CA VAL A 282 14.10 -5.17 -20.36
C VAL A 282 15.34 -4.62 -19.67
N ASP A 283 15.86 -5.37 -18.70
CA ASP A 283 17.04 -5.00 -17.92
C ASP A 283 17.65 -6.23 -17.23
N ALA A 284 18.88 -6.12 -16.71
CA ALA A 284 19.52 -7.20 -15.96
C ALA A 284 20.46 -6.63 -14.90
N LYS A 285 20.30 -7.10 -13.65
CA LYS A 285 20.98 -6.62 -12.45
C LYS A 285 21.62 -7.78 -11.71
N ASP A 286 22.41 -7.52 -10.68
CA ASP A 286 23.09 -8.60 -9.93
C ASP A 286 22.10 -9.60 -9.27
N SER A 287 20.84 -9.20 -9.04
CA SER A 287 19.74 -10.06 -8.58
C SER A 287 19.18 -11.01 -9.65
N GLY A 288 18.95 -10.53 -10.86
CA GLY A 288 18.17 -11.24 -11.86
C GLY A 288 18.05 -10.50 -13.20
N VAL A 289 17.38 -11.16 -14.15
CA VAL A 289 17.01 -10.60 -15.46
C VAL A 289 15.54 -10.18 -15.42
N THR A 290 15.24 -8.97 -15.86
CA THR A 290 13.89 -8.46 -16.02
C THR A 290 13.44 -8.65 -17.47
N LEU A 291 12.38 -9.43 -17.67
CA LEU A 291 11.84 -9.82 -18.97
C LEU A 291 10.38 -9.35 -19.17
N LEU A 292 10.01 -9.04 -20.41
CA LEU A 292 8.62 -8.81 -20.82
C LEU A 292 8.09 -10.03 -21.57
N MET A 293 7.24 -10.83 -20.92
CA MET A 293 6.68 -12.07 -21.46
C MET A 293 5.79 -11.81 -22.68
N LYS A 294 6.04 -12.47 -23.83
CA LYS A 294 5.28 -12.26 -25.07
C LYS A 294 3.80 -12.62 -24.93
N ASN A 295 3.50 -13.67 -24.18
CA ASN A 295 2.13 -14.11 -23.87
C ASN A 295 1.43 -13.25 -22.79
N ASN A 296 2.14 -12.30 -22.17
CA ASN A 296 1.62 -11.46 -21.10
C ASN A 296 2.41 -10.13 -21.00
N PRO A 297 2.40 -9.27 -22.05
CA PRO A 297 3.22 -8.05 -22.15
C PRO A 297 2.67 -6.89 -21.29
N ASN A 298 2.00 -7.25 -20.20
CA ASN A 298 1.27 -6.37 -19.30
C ASN A 298 2.15 -5.74 -18.22
N LYS A 299 3.21 -6.44 -17.82
CA LYS A 299 4.22 -5.94 -16.89
C LYS A 299 5.54 -6.68 -17.09
N PRO A 300 6.69 -6.07 -16.73
CA PRO A 300 7.94 -6.80 -16.60
C PRO A 300 7.89 -7.82 -15.46
N TYR A 301 8.69 -8.88 -15.59
CA TYR A 301 8.88 -9.95 -14.62
C TYR A 301 10.37 -10.12 -14.34
N GLU A 302 10.76 -10.08 -13.07
CA GLU A 302 12.13 -10.36 -12.64
C GLU A 302 12.30 -11.87 -12.38
N LEU A 303 13.30 -12.48 -13.00
CA LEU A 303 13.73 -13.86 -12.78
C LEU A 303 15.16 -13.84 -12.22
N GLY A 304 15.39 -14.53 -11.11
CA GLY A 304 16.75 -14.78 -10.64
C GLY A 304 17.56 -15.56 -11.68
N TRP A 305 18.85 -15.27 -11.77
CA TRP A 305 19.74 -15.86 -12.78
C TRP A 305 19.81 -17.39 -12.67
N GLU A 306 19.69 -17.93 -11.46
CA GLU A 306 19.66 -19.36 -11.16
C GLU A 306 18.49 -20.11 -11.83
N ARG A 307 17.48 -19.38 -12.32
CA ARG A 307 16.29 -19.92 -13.01
C ARG A 307 16.43 -19.98 -14.53
N LEU A 308 17.57 -19.57 -15.08
CA LEU A 308 17.87 -19.53 -16.52
C LEU A 308 19.01 -20.50 -16.85
N SER A 309 18.94 -21.13 -18.02
CA SER A 309 20.02 -21.97 -18.56
C SER A 309 21.32 -21.16 -18.74
N PRO A 310 22.52 -21.77 -18.72
CA PRO A 310 23.79 -21.05 -18.90
C PRO A 310 23.84 -20.18 -20.17
N GLU A 311 23.24 -20.67 -21.26
CA GLU A 311 23.13 -20.00 -22.55
C GLU A 311 22.19 -18.79 -22.46
N SER A 312 21.09 -18.94 -21.72
CA SER A 312 20.11 -17.87 -21.45
C SER A 312 20.69 -16.79 -20.53
N GLN A 313 21.53 -17.18 -19.56
CA GLN A 313 22.30 -16.23 -18.76
C GLN A 313 23.34 -15.48 -19.62
N ALA A 314 24.07 -16.18 -20.50
CA ALA A 314 25.02 -15.57 -21.42
C ALA A 314 24.34 -14.59 -22.39
N LEU A 315 23.15 -14.93 -22.91
CA LEU A 315 22.35 -14.05 -23.75
C LEU A 315 21.91 -12.78 -23.00
N ALA A 316 21.39 -12.89 -21.79
CA ALA A 316 20.99 -11.73 -20.98
C ALA A 316 22.20 -10.83 -20.67
N GLU A 317 23.34 -11.39 -20.30
CA GLU A 317 24.57 -10.63 -20.05
C GLU A 317 25.14 -10.00 -21.33
N GLY A 318 25.02 -10.66 -22.50
CA GLY A 318 25.37 -10.09 -23.80
C GLY A 318 24.53 -8.87 -24.14
N ILE A 319 23.20 -8.97 -24.04
CA ILE A 319 22.27 -7.84 -24.27
C ILE A 319 22.50 -6.72 -23.23
N ARG A 320 22.82 -7.07 -21.97
CA ARG A 320 23.19 -6.09 -20.94
C ARG A 320 24.44 -5.31 -21.31
N ARG A 321 25.53 -5.99 -21.72
CA ARG A 321 26.77 -5.36 -22.19
C ARG A 321 26.55 -4.49 -23.42
N LEU A 322 25.73 -4.92 -24.38
CA LEU A 322 25.38 -4.11 -25.55
C LEU A 322 24.59 -2.84 -25.18
N LYS A 323 23.65 -2.93 -24.23
CA LYS A 323 22.90 -1.77 -23.69
C LYS A 323 23.83 -0.80 -22.94
N GLU A 324 24.86 -1.32 -22.29
CA GLU A 324 25.94 -0.55 -21.65
C GLU A 324 26.83 0.16 -22.69
N GLU A 325 27.25 -0.54 -23.75
CA GLU A 325 28.06 0.00 -24.86
C GLU A 325 27.34 1.08 -25.67
N LEU A 326 26.04 0.90 -25.95
CA LEU A 326 25.20 1.88 -26.65
C LEU A 326 24.80 3.07 -25.75
N THR A 327 25.08 3.03 -24.46
CA THR A 327 24.88 4.18 -23.57
C THR A 327 25.99 5.22 -23.80
N PRO A 328 25.68 6.50 -24.11
CA PRO A 328 26.71 7.48 -24.45
C PRO A 328 27.77 7.65 -23.36
N ALA A 329 29.01 7.24 -23.63
CA ALA A 329 30.09 7.12 -22.64
C ALA A 329 30.48 8.43 -21.92
N ASN A 330 30.18 9.60 -22.52
CA ASN A 330 30.43 10.92 -21.93
C ASN A 330 29.17 11.80 -21.97
N PRO A 331 28.19 11.56 -21.09
CA PRO A 331 27.00 12.41 -21.01
C PRO A 331 27.36 13.78 -20.40
N VAL A 332 26.95 14.87 -21.05
CA VAL A 332 27.26 16.23 -20.56
C VAL A 332 26.44 16.54 -19.31
N ILE A 333 27.05 16.32 -18.15
CA ILE A 333 26.44 16.49 -16.82
C ILE A 333 26.80 17.87 -16.24
N ALA A 334 25.82 18.56 -15.67
CA ALA A 334 26.05 19.68 -14.77
C ALA A 334 26.21 19.14 -13.33
N PRO A 335 27.19 19.62 -12.55
CA PRO A 335 27.40 19.19 -11.18
C PRO A 335 26.28 19.65 -10.24
N TYR A 336 26.31 19.17 -8.99
CA TYR A 336 25.53 19.71 -7.89
C TYR A 336 25.74 21.22 -7.78
N ALA A 337 24.66 21.95 -7.49
CA ALA A 337 24.72 23.39 -7.27
C ALA A 337 23.77 23.82 -6.12
N PRO A 338 24.30 24.32 -4.98
CA PRO A 338 23.48 24.72 -3.84
C PRO A 338 22.61 25.97 -4.12
N ALA A 339 21.72 26.30 -3.18
CA ALA A 339 21.07 27.60 -3.16
C ALA A 339 22.08 28.74 -2.89
N GLY A 340 21.72 29.97 -3.26
CA GLY A 340 22.54 31.18 -3.05
C GLY A 340 21.94 32.39 -3.77
N GLU A 341 22.62 33.53 -3.76
CA GLU A 341 22.12 34.81 -4.32
C GLU A 341 21.49 34.67 -5.72
N LYS A 342 22.19 33.95 -6.62
CA LYS A 342 21.78 33.75 -8.02
C LYS A 342 20.85 32.54 -8.22
N ARG A 343 20.56 31.74 -7.18
CA ARG A 343 19.76 30.51 -7.29
C ARG A 343 18.91 30.27 -6.04
N LYS A 344 17.58 30.39 -6.20
CA LYS A 344 16.60 30.31 -5.11
C LYS A 344 16.45 28.93 -4.43
N ALA A 345 17.00 27.85 -4.97
CA ALA A 345 16.96 26.51 -4.39
C ALA A 345 18.16 25.67 -4.88
N ALA A 346 18.50 24.59 -4.18
CA ALA A 346 19.50 23.63 -4.63
C ALA A 346 19.08 22.89 -5.91
N ILE A 347 20.07 22.42 -6.69
CA ILE A 347 19.88 21.63 -7.90
C ILE A 347 20.84 20.44 -7.88
N LEU A 348 20.30 19.23 -8.03
CA LEU A 348 21.06 17.96 -8.12
C LEU A 348 21.94 17.89 -9.38
N PRO A 349 23.01 17.06 -9.37
CA PRO A 349 23.74 16.67 -10.58
C PRO A 349 22.76 16.19 -11.67
N ARG A 350 22.96 16.58 -12.93
CA ARG A 350 21.95 16.34 -13.97
C ARG A 350 22.48 16.32 -15.39
N TYR A 351 21.85 15.55 -16.26
CA TYR A 351 22.07 15.64 -17.71
C TYR A 351 21.66 17.03 -18.23
N THR A 352 22.48 17.64 -19.09
CA THR A 352 22.23 18.97 -19.68
C THR A 352 21.68 18.92 -21.11
N GLN A 353 21.71 17.75 -21.73
CA GLN A 353 21.36 17.47 -23.12
C GLN A 353 20.59 16.15 -23.23
N GLY A 354 20.11 15.82 -24.45
CA GLY A 354 19.39 14.57 -24.73
C GLY A 354 17.99 14.48 -24.10
N LYS A 355 17.35 13.30 -24.24
CA LYS A 355 15.99 13.01 -23.75
C LYS A 355 15.81 13.15 -22.22
N TRP A 356 16.91 13.10 -21.46
CA TRP A 356 16.95 13.19 -19.99
C TRP A 356 17.47 14.53 -19.46
N LYS A 357 17.53 15.58 -20.31
CA LYS A 357 17.88 16.94 -19.89
C LYS A 357 17.09 17.42 -18.66
N ASN A 358 17.81 17.94 -17.67
CA ASN A 358 17.34 18.37 -16.34
C ASN A 358 16.96 17.26 -15.35
N TYR A 359 17.22 15.98 -15.64
CA TYR A 359 16.98 14.86 -14.73
C TYR A 359 18.28 14.32 -14.11
N ASN A 360 18.14 13.68 -12.94
CA ASN A 360 19.23 13.10 -12.16
C ASN A 360 19.23 11.57 -12.26
N THR A 361 18.22 10.92 -11.67
CA THR A 361 18.03 9.47 -11.70
C THR A 361 16.94 9.14 -12.72
N VAL A 362 17.14 8.11 -13.52
CA VAL A 362 16.29 7.69 -14.64
C VAL A 362 16.11 6.17 -14.61
N LEU A 363 14.91 5.69 -14.93
CA LEU A 363 14.66 4.30 -15.28
C LEU A 363 13.87 4.26 -16.59
N GLU A 364 14.39 3.51 -17.57
CA GLU A 364 13.69 3.22 -18.83
C GLU A 364 13.15 1.79 -18.76
N SER A 365 11.82 1.64 -18.65
CA SER A 365 11.14 0.34 -18.55
C SER A 365 10.33 0.05 -19.81
N ALA A 366 9.71 -1.13 -19.89
CA ALA A 366 8.96 -1.56 -21.06
C ALA A 366 7.56 -0.93 -21.19
N VAL A 367 6.97 -0.52 -20.06
CA VAL A 367 5.59 -0.01 -19.94
C VAL A 367 5.53 1.47 -19.51
N TYR A 368 6.63 2.02 -18.99
CA TYR A 368 6.79 3.44 -18.68
C TYR A 368 8.27 3.81 -18.63
N ASP A 369 8.57 5.09 -18.76
CA ASP A 369 9.83 5.68 -18.31
C ASP A 369 9.57 6.58 -17.10
N VAL A 370 10.53 6.70 -16.21
CA VAL A 370 10.41 7.52 -14.99
C VAL A 370 11.73 8.19 -14.66
N ALA A 371 11.69 9.44 -14.22
CA ALA A 371 12.90 10.20 -13.91
C ALA A 371 12.71 11.21 -12.77
N LEU A 372 13.66 11.23 -11.84
CA LEU A 372 13.83 12.23 -10.80
C LEU A 372 14.35 13.53 -11.42
N HIS A 373 13.55 14.59 -11.35
CA HIS A 373 13.95 15.91 -11.83
C HIS A 373 14.98 16.54 -10.89
N SER A 374 15.88 17.35 -11.45
CA SER A 374 17.02 17.94 -10.72
C SER A 374 16.67 18.96 -9.63
N ASN A 375 15.38 19.21 -9.37
CA ASN A 375 14.89 19.93 -8.18
C ASN A 375 14.82 19.04 -6.92
N GLY A 376 15.03 17.72 -7.04
CA GLY A 376 15.00 16.78 -5.92
C GLY A 376 13.63 16.53 -5.27
N HIS A 377 12.56 17.14 -5.79
CA HIS A 377 11.21 17.04 -5.20
C HIS A 377 10.11 16.66 -6.20
N THR A 378 10.45 16.46 -7.48
CA THR A 378 9.51 16.02 -8.53
C THR A 378 10.07 14.80 -9.27
N VAL A 379 9.28 13.73 -9.33
CA VAL A 379 9.53 12.55 -10.16
C VAL A 379 8.49 12.53 -11.28
N HIS A 380 8.94 12.54 -12.54
CA HIS A 380 8.08 12.48 -13.72
C HIS A 380 7.97 11.05 -14.26
N ILE A 381 6.77 10.67 -14.72
CA ILE A 381 6.47 9.35 -15.28
C ILE A 381 5.78 9.53 -16.63
N TRP A 382 6.25 8.83 -17.66
CA TRP A 382 5.67 8.78 -19.00
C TRP A 382 5.27 7.34 -19.32
N LEU A 383 4.04 7.14 -19.77
CA LEU A 383 3.58 5.83 -20.22
C LEU A 383 4.14 5.53 -21.62
N LYS A 384 4.47 4.26 -21.88
CA LYS A 384 4.93 3.77 -23.18
C LYS A 384 3.86 2.91 -23.80
N ASP A 385 3.31 3.35 -24.93
CA ASP A 385 2.22 2.62 -25.59
C ASP A 385 2.73 1.26 -26.11
N ALA A 386 1.84 0.39 -26.60
CA ALA A 386 2.26 -0.90 -27.15
C ALA A 386 3.12 -0.69 -28.41
N ALA A 387 3.98 -1.66 -28.74
CA ALA A 387 4.66 -1.66 -30.04
C ALA A 387 3.63 -1.82 -31.17
N GLU A 388 3.89 -1.20 -32.32
CA GLU A 388 3.05 -1.34 -33.53
C GLU A 388 3.36 -2.64 -34.31
N SER A 389 4.46 -3.32 -33.98
CA SER A 389 4.89 -4.61 -34.54
C SER A 389 4.79 -5.70 -33.48
N GLU A 390 4.28 -6.88 -33.85
CA GLU A 390 4.16 -8.05 -32.97
C GLU A 390 5.51 -8.63 -32.50
N ASP A 391 6.59 -8.36 -33.25
CA ASP A 391 7.94 -8.86 -32.96
C ASP A 391 8.72 -7.96 -31.98
N ALA A 392 8.21 -6.76 -31.67
CA ALA A 392 8.81 -5.82 -30.74
C ALA A 392 8.01 -5.73 -29.42
N GLY A 393 8.71 -5.60 -28.28
CA GLY A 393 8.04 -5.43 -26.97
C GLY A 393 8.05 -3.99 -26.41
N LEU A 394 8.91 -3.12 -26.95
CA LEU A 394 8.95 -1.69 -26.64
C LEU A 394 8.12 -0.90 -27.65
N GLY A 395 7.15 -0.13 -27.15
CA GLY A 395 6.47 0.92 -27.91
C GLY A 395 6.90 2.31 -27.48
N GLU A 396 6.48 3.31 -28.26
CA GLU A 396 6.93 4.69 -28.11
C GLU A 396 6.45 5.39 -26.83
N ARG A 397 7.22 6.39 -26.41
CA ARG A 397 6.88 7.25 -25.27
C ARG A 397 5.73 8.17 -25.68
N ALA A 398 4.57 8.02 -25.03
CA ALA A 398 3.40 8.83 -25.34
C ALA A 398 3.73 10.33 -25.27
N LYS A 399 3.46 11.08 -26.35
CA LYS A 399 3.87 12.49 -26.59
C LYS A 399 3.14 13.55 -25.75
N ARG A 400 2.77 13.19 -24.52
CA ARG A 400 2.01 13.98 -23.53
C ARG A 400 2.92 14.57 -22.46
N VAL A 401 2.37 15.54 -21.72
CA VAL A 401 2.92 15.96 -20.43
C VAL A 401 3.00 14.73 -19.50
N PRO A 402 4.06 14.57 -18.69
CA PRO A 402 4.17 13.46 -17.74
C PRO A 402 3.12 13.50 -16.63
N LEU A 403 2.83 12.32 -16.08
CA LEU A 403 2.32 12.19 -14.72
C LEU A 403 3.43 12.58 -13.75
N SER A 404 3.12 13.13 -12.58
CA SER A 404 4.17 13.48 -11.60
C SER A 404 3.84 12.99 -10.20
N VAL A 405 4.86 12.48 -9.50
CA VAL A 405 4.84 12.37 -8.04
C VAL A 405 5.70 13.50 -7.49
N ASN A 406 5.16 14.23 -6.52
CA ASN A 406 5.82 15.40 -5.95
C ASN A 406 5.91 15.25 -4.44
N PHE A 407 7.14 15.37 -3.92
CA PHE A 407 7.38 15.71 -2.53
C PHE A 407 7.03 17.19 -2.34
N ARG A 408 6.18 17.48 -1.36
CA ARG A 408 5.58 18.81 -1.20
C ARG A 408 5.65 19.29 0.25
N PRO A 409 6.85 19.69 0.73
CA PRO A 409 6.93 20.64 1.83
C PRO A 409 6.24 21.95 1.42
N ILE A 410 5.29 22.40 2.22
CA ILE A 410 4.60 23.69 2.02
C ILE A 410 4.44 24.41 3.35
N TYR A 411 4.34 25.73 3.28
CA TYR A 411 3.97 26.58 4.41
C TYR A 411 2.95 27.64 3.96
N TYR A 412 2.38 28.40 4.90
CA TYR A 412 1.46 29.50 4.62
C TYR A 412 2.11 30.80 5.11
N THR A 413 2.34 31.77 4.22
CA THR A 413 2.90 33.09 4.62
C THR A 413 1.94 33.92 5.47
N ARG A 414 0.67 33.54 5.50
CA ARG A 414 -0.38 34.07 6.39
C ARG A 414 -1.23 32.89 6.88
N PRO A 415 -1.10 32.45 8.14
CA PRO A 415 -1.92 31.38 8.72
C PRO A 415 -3.43 31.60 8.55
N GLY A 416 -4.17 30.51 8.41
CA GLY A 416 -5.61 30.52 8.10
C GLY A 416 -5.98 30.92 6.66
N GLU A 417 -5.12 31.65 5.93
CA GLU A 417 -5.37 32.05 4.54
C GLU A 417 -4.88 31.01 3.52
N HIS A 418 -5.80 30.18 2.98
CA HIS A 418 -5.44 29.13 2.01
C HIS A 418 -4.64 29.63 0.78
N ASN A 419 -4.81 30.89 0.38
CA ASN A 419 -4.13 31.47 -0.78
C ASN A 419 -2.71 31.99 -0.48
N SER A 420 -2.24 31.96 0.77
CA SER A 420 -0.90 32.37 1.18
C SER A 420 0.16 31.25 1.05
N ARG A 421 -0.24 30.09 0.52
CA ARG A 421 0.52 28.85 0.48
C ARG A 421 1.73 28.90 -0.46
N VAL A 422 2.93 28.71 0.09
CA VAL A 422 4.20 28.63 -0.64
C VAL A 422 4.76 27.21 -0.55
N HIS A 423 5.54 26.79 -1.55
CA HIS A 423 6.33 25.56 -1.50
C HIS A 423 7.69 25.87 -0.89
N ARG A 424 8.06 25.17 0.18
CA ARG A 424 9.32 25.39 0.88
C ARG A 424 10.48 24.85 0.05
N ARG A 425 11.48 25.68 -0.18
CA ARG A 425 12.61 25.45 -1.09
C ARG A 425 13.71 24.66 -0.38
N ILE A 426 14.33 23.75 -1.12
CA ILE A 426 15.53 23.02 -0.69
C ILE A 426 16.74 23.97 -0.75
N LYS A 427 17.51 24.04 0.32
CA LYS A 427 18.68 24.91 0.53
C LYS A 427 19.99 24.16 0.21
N THR A 428 20.14 22.94 0.74
CA THR A 428 21.24 22.00 0.44
C THR A 428 20.71 20.61 0.09
N PHE A 429 21.56 19.81 -0.56
CA PHE A 429 21.56 18.35 -0.39
C PHE A 429 22.90 17.99 0.28
N ASP A 430 22.91 17.01 1.18
CA ASP A 430 24.08 16.75 2.02
C ASP A 430 25.03 15.73 1.38
N ASP A 431 24.49 14.61 0.88
CA ASP A 431 25.07 13.87 -0.25
C ASP A 431 24.14 14.04 -1.45
N ALA A 432 24.60 14.75 -2.47
CA ALA A 432 23.83 15.06 -3.67
C ALA A 432 24.10 13.98 -4.73
N PRO A 433 23.25 12.93 -4.86
CA PRO A 433 23.60 11.74 -5.61
C PRO A 433 23.92 12.06 -7.07
N PHE A 434 24.98 11.44 -7.59
CA PHE A 434 25.34 11.55 -9.00
C PHE A 434 24.21 10.99 -9.90
N VAL A 435 24.20 11.37 -11.19
CA VAL A 435 23.20 10.87 -12.13
C VAL A 435 23.27 9.35 -12.27
N SER A 436 22.15 8.69 -12.57
CA SER A 436 22.12 7.23 -12.75
C SER A 436 20.96 6.79 -13.62
N ASN A 437 21.19 5.74 -14.41
CA ASN A 437 20.25 4.96 -15.20
C ASN A 437 19.93 3.57 -14.59
N GLU A 438 20.53 3.24 -13.44
CA GLU A 438 20.50 1.90 -12.84
C GLU A 438 19.90 1.88 -11.41
N ARG A 439 20.06 2.98 -10.67
CA ARG A 439 19.69 3.15 -9.26
C ARG A 439 18.18 2.98 -9.04
N GLU A 440 17.80 1.89 -8.37
CA GLU A 440 16.41 1.67 -7.96
C GLU A 440 16.04 2.51 -6.73
N THR A 441 16.82 2.42 -5.66
CA THR A 441 16.57 3.15 -4.41
C THR A 441 17.36 4.45 -4.40
N THR A 442 16.67 5.57 -4.30
CA THR A 442 17.27 6.91 -4.13
C THR A 442 16.81 7.50 -2.81
N VAL A 443 17.77 7.95 -2.00
CA VAL A 443 17.55 8.79 -0.83
C VAL A 443 18.07 10.18 -1.13
N LEU A 444 17.35 11.21 -0.71
CA LEU A 444 17.78 12.61 -0.76
C LEU A 444 17.64 13.23 0.63
N ALA A 445 18.76 13.51 1.27
CA ALA A 445 18.82 14.25 2.53
C ALA A 445 19.35 15.68 2.30
N GLY A 446 18.95 16.62 3.15
CA GLY A 446 19.40 18.01 3.06
C GLY A 446 18.68 18.97 4.00
N THR A 447 18.94 20.27 3.82
CA THR A 447 18.26 21.35 4.53
C THR A 447 17.25 22.09 3.64
N LEU A 448 16.19 22.63 4.25
CA LEU A 448 15.21 23.53 3.66
C LEU A 448 15.56 25.00 3.95
N GLU A 449 14.82 25.95 3.37
CA GLU A 449 15.11 27.39 3.47
C GLU A 449 14.98 28.01 4.89
N ASN A 450 14.42 27.28 5.86
CA ASN A 450 14.40 27.61 7.31
C ASN A 450 15.29 26.68 8.14
N ASP A 451 16.27 26.01 7.53
CA ASP A 451 17.21 25.11 8.21
C ASP A 451 16.62 23.85 8.84
N ALA A 452 15.31 23.60 8.66
CA ALA A 452 14.69 22.29 8.84
C ALA A 452 15.36 21.25 7.93
N THR A 453 15.63 20.05 8.44
CA THR A 453 16.17 18.92 7.67
C THR A 453 15.06 18.15 6.99
N PHE A 454 15.37 17.42 5.91
CA PHE A 454 14.44 16.50 5.26
C PHE A 454 15.17 15.23 4.79
N GLU A 455 14.43 14.13 4.70
CA GLU A 455 14.86 12.93 3.99
C GLU A 455 13.72 12.43 3.08
N TYR A 456 13.97 12.32 1.78
CA TYR A 456 13.01 11.79 0.79
C TYR A 456 13.53 10.48 0.19
N HIS A 457 12.73 9.43 0.27
CA HIS A 457 13.07 8.11 -0.29
C HIS A 457 12.18 7.79 -1.49
N MET A 458 12.80 7.19 -2.50
CA MET A 458 12.17 6.78 -3.74
C MET A 458 12.65 5.37 -4.09
N GLU A 459 11.73 4.44 -4.27
CA GLU A 459 11.97 3.18 -4.98
C GLU A 459 11.47 3.34 -6.42
N ILE A 460 12.35 3.17 -7.39
CA ILE A 460 12.12 3.39 -8.82
C ILE A 460 12.61 2.14 -9.57
N ASN A 461 11.77 1.11 -9.66
CA ASN A 461 12.10 -0.17 -10.28
C ASN A 461 11.07 -0.57 -11.34
N HIS A 462 11.34 -1.64 -12.11
CA HIS A 462 10.46 -2.07 -13.20
C HIS A 462 9.09 -2.62 -12.76
N ARG A 463 8.95 -3.02 -11.49
CA ARG A 463 7.75 -3.65 -10.92
C ARG A 463 6.74 -2.62 -10.39
N GLY A 464 7.21 -1.47 -9.94
CA GLY A 464 6.41 -0.36 -9.43
C GLY A 464 7.27 0.73 -8.78
N LEU A 465 6.63 1.80 -8.29
CA LEU A 465 7.29 2.93 -7.66
C LEU A 465 6.78 3.13 -6.23
N SER A 466 7.65 3.43 -5.27
CA SER A 466 7.27 3.73 -3.88
C SER A 466 7.89 5.05 -3.40
N PHE A 467 7.15 5.82 -2.59
CA PHE A 467 7.57 7.15 -2.14
C PHE A 467 7.21 7.38 -0.67
N TRP A 468 8.20 7.77 0.14
CA TRP A 468 8.04 8.13 1.55
C TRP A 468 9.13 9.13 1.98
N GLY A 469 9.07 9.65 3.20
CA GLY A 469 10.05 10.62 3.70
C GLY A 469 9.52 11.48 4.83
N GLU A 470 10.38 12.35 5.34
CA GLU A 470 10.11 13.14 6.53
C GLU A 470 10.84 14.49 6.52
N ILE A 471 10.44 15.36 7.46
CA ILE A 471 10.98 16.70 7.67
C ILE A 471 11.06 16.94 9.17
N GLU A 472 12.25 17.16 9.70
CA GLU A 472 12.48 17.55 11.09
C GLU A 472 12.66 19.08 11.18
N GLU A 473 11.89 19.72 12.06
CA GLU A 473 11.73 21.17 12.13
C GLU A 473 11.46 21.58 13.59
N ASP A 474 12.04 22.70 14.06
CA ASP A 474 11.71 23.23 15.38
C ASP A 474 10.20 23.49 15.47
N ARG A 475 9.57 23.01 16.55
CA ARG A 475 8.15 23.22 16.84
C ARG A 475 7.80 24.68 17.12
N LYS A 476 8.79 25.57 17.16
CA LYS A 476 8.69 27.04 17.28
C LYS A 476 8.86 27.80 15.96
N GLU A 477 9.07 27.13 14.83
CA GLU A 477 9.07 27.77 13.50
C GLU A 477 7.82 28.64 13.31
N GLU A 478 8.01 29.88 12.82
CA GLU A 478 6.91 30.86 12.63
C GLU A 478 5.94 30.42 11.52
N PHE A 479 6.46 29.79 10.47
CA PHE A 479 5.70 29.34 9.30
C PHE A 479 5.85 27.83 9.08
N PRO A 480 5.35 26.98 10.00
CA PRO A 480 5.73 25.57 10.04
C PRO A 480 5.41 24.81 8.75
N THR A 481 6.23 23.79 8.48
CA THR A 481 6.10 22.97 7.28
C THR A 481 5.02 21.91 7.45
N PHE A 482 4.20 21.74 6.42
CA PHE A 482 3.23 20.65 6.28
C PHE A 482 3.67 19.80 5.10
N PHE A 483 4.01 18.54 5.36
CA PHE A 483 4.52 17.63 4.34
C PHE A 483 3.38 16.89 3.63
N SER A 484 3.62 16.52 2.37
CA SER A 484 2.73 15.64 1.61
C SER A 484 3.44 15.07 0.40
N ILE A 485 3.06 13.88 -0.02
CA ILE A 485 3.43 13.30 -1.31
C ILE A 485 2.17 13.31 -2.19
N ALA A 486 2.27 13.84 -3.41
CA ALA A 486 1.13 14.00 -4.30
C ALA A 486 1.40 13.46 -5.70
N PHE A 487 0.53 12.56 -6.16
CA PHE A 487 0.46 12.13 -7.54
C PHE A 487 -0.49 13.05 -8.31
N TYR A 488 0.01 13.73 -9.34
CA TYR A 488 -0.74 14.61 -10.20
C TYR A 488 -0.85 14.05 -11.61
N SER A 489 -2.07 13.98 -12.12
CA SER A 489 -2.31 13.86 -13.55
C SER A 489 -2.18 15.25 -14.20
N PRO A 490 -1.56 15.35 -15.38
CA PRO A 490 -1.54 16.58 -16.15
C PRO A 490 -2.87 16.75 -16.90
N ASN A 491 -2.94 17.79 -17.74
CA ASN A 491 -3.82 17.76 -18.90
C ASN A 491 -3.27 16.79 -19.94
N PHE A 492 -4.04 15.75 -20.25
CA PHE A 492 -3.64 14.72 -21.20
C PHE A 492 -3.75 15.13 -22.68
N ILE A 493 -4.49 16.20 -22.98
CA ILE A 493 -4.78 16.62 -24.36
C ILE A 493 -4.08 17.97 -24.62
N PRO A 494 -3.04 18.01 -25.47
CA PRO A 494 -2.40 19.25 -25.89
C PRO A 494 -3.41 20.23 -26.50
N ASN A 495 -3.29 21.52 -26.19
CA ASN A 495 -4.10 22.61 -26.75
C ASN A 495 -5.63 22.45 -26.60
N VAL A 496 -6.11 21.63 -25.65
CA VAL A 496 -7.53 21.27 -25.52
C VAL A 496 -8.51 22.44 -25.32
N THR A 497 -8.02 23.59 -24.85
CA THR A 497 -8.78 24.84 -24.76
C THR A 497 -9.26 25.38 -26.12
N ASN A 498 -8.63 24.92 -27.21
CA ASN A 498 -8.84 25.40 -28.57
C ASN A 498 -9.54 24.33 -29.44
N MET A 499 -10.00 23.23 -28.85
CA MET A 499 -10.66 22.10 -29.54
C MET A 499 -12.16 22.12 -29.27
N ALA A 500 -12.98 21.72 -30.25
CA ALA A 500 -14.41 21.51 -30.01
C ALA A 500 -14.66 20.15 -29.32
N LEU A 501 -15.72 20.05 -28.52
CA LEU A 501 -15.97 18.89 -27.66
C LEU A 501 -16.05 17.56 -28.44
N LYS A 502 -16.67 17.58 -29.62
CA LYS A 502 -16.73 16.47 -30.58
C LYS A 502 -15.36 15.94 -31.05
N ASP A 503 -14.32 16.76 -31.00
CA ASP A 503 -12.96 16.38 -31.39
C ASP A 503 -12.13 15.92 -30.16
N ILE A 504 -12.62 16.22 -28.95
CA ILE A 504 -12.05 15.80 -27.65
C ILE A 504 -12.57 14.40 -27.26
N GLU A 505 -13.88 14.16 -27.45
CA GLU A 505 -14.56 12.91 -27.05
C GLU A 505 -13.87 11.62 -27.56
N PRO A 506 -13.41 11.50 -28.83
CA PRO A 506 -12.73 10.29 -29.31
C PRO A 506 -11.34 10.07 -28.68
N ILE A 507 -10.72 11.13 -28.16
CA ILE A 507 -9.39 11.12 -27.53
C ILE A 507 -9.51 10.72 -26.05
N VAL A 508 -10.56 11.17 -25.36
CA VAL A 508 -10.85 10.81 -23.96
C VAL A 508 -11.49 9.42 -23.86
N GLY A 509 -12.38 9.07 -24.80
CA GLY A 509 -12.99 7.75 -24.93
C GLY A 509 -13.66 7.23 -23.66
N ASP A 510 -13.31 5.99 -23.29
CA ASP A 510 -13.80 5.27 -22.11
C ASP A 510 -13.15 5.74 -20.78
N GLY A 511 -12.31 6.78 -20.85
CA GLY A 511 -11.43 7.24 -19.79
C GLY A 511 -12.09 7.41 -18.44
N SER A 512 -11.46 6.84 -17.43
CA SER A 512 -12.05 6.70 -16.11
C SER A 512 -11.02 6.79 -14.98
N LEU A 513 -11.38 7.52 -13.93
CA LEU A 513 -10.79 7.39 -12.60
C LEU A 513 -11.73 6.52 -11.77
N TYR A 514 -11.23 5.40 -11.26
CA TYR A 514 -11.87 4.69 -10.17
C TYR A 514 -11.31 5.18 -8.84
N ILE A 515 -12.19 5.34 -7.85
CA ILE A 515 -11.82 5.62 -6.46
C ILE A 515 -12.43 4.55 -5.56
N ASP A 516 -11.70 4.16 -4.52
CA ASP A 516 -12.15 3.24 -3.48
C ASP A 516 -12.26 4.03 -2.14
N PRO A 517 -13.39 4.66 -1.80
CA PRO A 517 -13.52 5.50 -0.60
C PRO A 517 -13.34 4.74 0.72
N MET A 518 -13.12 5.47 1.81
CA MET A 518 -13.11 4.87 3.16
C MET A 518 -14.49 4.39 3.60
N GLU A 519 -15.52 5.22 3.42
CA GLU A 519 -16.89 4.98 3.89
C GLU A 519 -17.85 4.51 2.78
N SER A 520 -17.66 4.97 1.53
CA SER A 520 -18.46 4.56 0.37
C SER A 520 -17.90 3.35 -0.42
N LYS A 521 -18.78 2.75 -1.24
CA LYS A 521 -18.40 1.74 -2.24
C LYS A 521 -17.52 2.35 -3.35
N ARG A 522 -16.70 1.52 -4.00
CA ARG A 522 -15.90 1.90 -5.18
C ARG A 522 -16.76 2.59 -6.24
N ALA A 523 -16.32 3.75 -6.71
CA ALA A 523 -17.01 4.53 -7.73
C ALA A 523 -16.17 4.71 -9.00
N LYS A 524 -16.86 4.96 -10.11
CA LYS A 524 -16.31 5.32 -11.42
C LYS A 524 -16.60 6.79 -11.69
N ILE A 525 -15.57 7.59 -11.93
CA ILE A 525 -15.62 8.98 -12.37
C ILE A 525 -15.19 9.00 -13.85
N PRO A 526 -16.13 9.17 -14.80
CA PRO A 526 -15.80 9.28 -16.21
C PRO A 526 -15.03 10.58 -16.49
N MET A 527 -14.00 10.52 -17.31
CA MET A 527 -13.14 11.67 -17.63
C MET A 527 -13.88 12.79 -18.38
N MET A 528 -14.99 12.47 -19.06
CA MET A 528 -15.87 13.44 -19.74
C MET A 528 -16.96 14.05 -18.83
N MET A 529 -17.11 13.61 -17.57
CA MET A 529 -18.05 14.25 -16.64
C MET A 529 -17.47 15.58 -16.16
N LYS A 530 -18.21 16.69 -16.25
CA LYS A 530 -17.71 18.00 -15.81
C LYS A 530 -17.38 17.99 -14.32
N TRP A 531 -16.33 18.71 -13.94
CA TRP A 531 -15.87 18.75 -12.55
C TRP A 531 -16.94 19.23 -11.58
N ASP A 532 -17.86 20.11 -11.99
CA ASP A 532 -18.91 20.59 -11.09
C ASP A 532 -19.98 19.52 -10.83
N ASP A 533 -20.29 18.67 -11.82
CA ASP A 533 -21.14 17.49 -11.65
C ASP A 533 -20.46 16.41 -10.80
N VAL A 534 -19.16 16.16 -11.04
CA VAL A 534 -18.35 15.23 -10.23
C VAL A 534 -18.26 15.70 -8.78
N MET A 535 -17.92 16.97 -8.54
CA MET A 535 -17.78 17.53 -7.20
C MET A 535 -19.14 17.67 -6.47
N LYS A 536 -20.25 17.77 -7.20
CA LYS A 536 -21.62 17.71 -6.63
C LYS A 536 -22.04 16.28 -6.28
N LYS A 537 -21.64 15.29 -7.09
CA LYS A 537 -22.03 13.88 -6.92
C LYS A 537 -21.20 13.15 -5.87
N PHE A 538 -19.92 13.49 -5.72
CA PHE A 538 -18.97 12.80 -4.85
C PHE A 538 -18.42 13.77 -3.78
N ALA A 539 -19.34 14.35 -3.00
CA ALA A 539 -19.08 15.43 -2.05
C ALA A 539 -19.01 14.94 -0.58
N GLY A 540 -18.12 15.53 0.23
CA GLY A 540 -18.06 15.27 1.67
C GLY A 540 -17.23 14.04 2.09
N ALA A 541 -17.34 13.68 3.37
CA ALA A 541 -16.51 12.65 4.03
C ALA A 541 -16.69 11.25 3.40
N GLU A 542 -17.91 10.92 2.96
CA GLU A 542 -18.24 9.64 2.31
C GLU A 542 -17.32 9.30 1.13
N TRP A 543 -16.75 10.33 0.47
CA TRP A 543 -15.97 10.24 -0.76
C TRP A 543 -14.50 10.64 -0.63
N ASN A 544 -14.08 11.16 0.54
CA ASN A 544 -12.70 11.45 0.91
C ASN A 544 -12.57 11.41 2.45
N PRO A 545 -11.65 10.64 3.03
CA PRO A 545 -10.50 9.97 2.40
C PRO A 545 -10.83 8.72 1.56
N ILE A 546 -9.83 8.26 0.81
CA ILE A 546 -9.89 7.07 -0.06
C ILE A 546 -8.77 6.08 0.26
N LYS A 547 -8.97 4.80 -0.05
CA LYS A 547 -8.01 3.70 0.11
C LYS A 547 -7.09 3.57 -1.11
N SER A 548 -7.68 3.63 -2.30
CA SER A 548 -6.95 3.59 -3.57
C SER A 548 -7.63 4.39 -4.67
N ALA A 549 -6.84 4.75 -5.68
CA ALA A 549 -7.28 5.36 -6.93
C ALA A 549 -6.68 4.58 -8.11
N GLU A 550 -7.44 4.42 -9.20
CA GLU A 550 -7.01 3.67 -10.37
C GLU A 550 -7.47 4.34 -11.68
N PHE A 551 -6.53 4.76 -12.51
CA PHE A 551 -6.80 5.33 -13.83
C PHE A 551 -6.83 4.23 -14.89
N MET A 552 -7.80 4.27 -15.80
CA MET A 552 -7.98 3.29 -16.87
C MET A 552 -8.61 3.90 -18.13
N GLY A 553 -8.43 3.22 -19.26
CA GLY A 553 -9.03 3.57 -20.55
C GLY A 553 -8.21 4.61 -21.32
N LYS A 554 -8.76 5.17 -22.40
CA LYS A 554 -8.19 6.40 -23.00
C LYS A 554 -8.17 7.56 -21.97
N PRO A 555 -7.31 8.58 -22.09
CA PRO A 555 -6.11 8.63 -22.92
C PRO A 555 -4.93 7.83 -22.31
N PHE A 556 -5.12 7.04 -21.24
CA PHE A 556 -4.08 6.17 -20.68
C PHE A 556 -3.74 5.00 -21.63
N GLY A 557 -4.65 4.64 -22.52
CA GLY A 557 -4.48 3.58 -23.51
C GLY A 557 -4.80 2.23 -22.87
N SER A 558 -3.96 1.22 -23.10
CA SER A 558 -4.06 -0.05 -22.37
C SER A 558 -3.65 0.07 -20.90
N HIS A 559 -3.01 1.17 -20.48
CA HIS A 559 -2.48 1.29 -19.12
C HIS A 559 -3.55 1.34 -18.03
N LYS A 560 -3.28 0.61 -16.94
CA LYS A 560 -3.92 0.75 -15.64
C LYS A 560 -2.89 1.31 -14.66
N ILE A 561 -3.19 2.45 -14.06
CA ILE A 561 -2.31 3.14 -13.11
C ILE A 561 -3.00 3.15 -11.76
N ARG A 562 -2.50 2.34 -10.82
CA ARG A 562 -3.06 2.24 -9.47
C ARG A 562 -2.16 2.97 -8.48
N VAL A 563 -2.70 4.00 -7.82
CA VAL A 563 -2.03 4.80 -6.80
C VAL A 563 -2.64 4.50 -5.44
N THR A 564 -1.84 3.98 -4.51
CA THR A 564 -2.32 3.34 -3.27
C THR A 564 -1.27 3.44 -2.15
N PRO A 565 -1.57 4.09 -1.00
CA PRO A 565 -0.74 4.00 0.20
C PRO A 565 -0.59 2.55 0.68
N ALA A 566 0.58 2.21 1.24
CA ALA A 566 0.80 0.92 1.90
C ALA A 566 -0.13 0.75 3.12
N ASN A 567 -0.44 1.84 3.80
CA ASN A 567 -1.37 1.90 4.93
C ASN A 567 -2.09 3.27 4.93
N THR A 568 -3.35 3.29 5.35
CA THR A 568 -4.18 4.51 5.50
C THR A 568 -4.46 4.87 6.96
N ARG A 569 -3.99 4.07 7.92
CA ARG A 569 -4.15 4.35 9.36
C ARG A 569 -3.40 5.64 9.73
N ASP A 570 -4.10 6.56 10.39
CA ASP A 570 -3.59 7.86 10.83
C ASP A 570 -3.13 8.77 9.64
N MET A 571 -3.68 8.51 8.42
CA MET A 571 -3.34 9.19 7.16
C MET A 571 -4.57 9.66 6.39
N TYR A 572 -4.45 10.81 5.73
CA TYR A 572 -5.48 11.37 4.87
C TYR A 572 -5.08 11.29 3.38
N TYR A 573 -5.28 10.13 2.77
CA TYR A 573 -5.17 9.97 1.31
C TYR A 573 -6.48 10.40 0.62
N ARG A 574 -6.37 11.26 -0.40
CA ARG A 574 -7.53 11.95 -1.01
C ARG A 574 -7.36 12.27 -2.49
N TRP A 575 -8.48 12.38 -3.20
CA TRP A 575 -8.55 12.94 -4.55
C TRP A 575 -9.16 14.35 -4.56
N SER A 576 -8.86 15.14 -5.59
CA SER A 576 -9.46 16.47 -5.83
C SER A 576 -9.20 16.96 -7.25
N LYS A 577 -9.98 17.94 -7.73
CA LYS A 577 -9.77 18.56 -9.05
C LYS A 577 -8.49 19.40 -9.13
N GLY A 578 -7.88 19.45 -10.32
CA GLY A 578 -6.85 20.44 -10.64
C GLY A 578 -7.38 21.86 -10.70
N TYR A 579 -6.49 22.85 -10.60
CA TYR A 579 -6.84 24.26 -10.37
C TYR A 579 -7.62 24.94 -11.51
N SER A 580 -7.42 24.51 -12.76
CA SER A 580 -7.94 25.17 -13.97
C SER A 580 -8.72 24.25 -14.91
N GLY A 581 -9.07 23.03 -14.46
CA GLY A 581 -9.81 22.06 -15.26
C GLY A 581 -11.33 22.27 -15.21
N ILE A 582 -11.99 22.10 -16.37
CA ILE A 582 -13.43 21.88 -16.51
C ILE A 582 -13.75 20.39 -16.41
N TYR A 583 -12.84 19.51 -16.86
CA TYR A 583 -13.00 18.05 -16.89
C TYR A 583 -11.85 17.31 -16.20
N PRO A 584 -12.08 16.09 -15.66
CA PRO A 584 -11.03 15.28 -15.03
C PRO A 584 -9.81 14.96 -15.90
N PHE A 585 -9.93 14.83 -17.23
CA PHE A 585 -8.75 14.64 -18.10
C PHE A 585 -7.78 15.83 -18.14
N GLN A 586 -8.16 16.99 -17.58
CA GLN A 586 -7.34 18.20 -17.58
C GLN A 586 -6.42 18.32 -16.36
N ALA A 587 -6.77 17.70 -15.22
CA ALA A 587 -5.90 17.46 -14.07
C ALA A 587 -6.69 16.84 -12.90
N ILE A 588 -6.15 15.75 -12.33
CA ILE A 588 -6.59 15.09 -11.09
C ILE A 588 -5.43 15.16 -10.10
N HIS A 589 -5.71 15.60 -8.88
CA HIS A 589 -4.75 15.66 -7.78
C HIS A 589 -5.06 14.59 -6.73
N LEU A 590 -4.20 13.58 -6.63
CA LEU A 590 -4.17 12.61 -5.54
C LEU A 590 -3.11 13.07 -4.53
N VAL A 591 -3.48 13.19 -3.26
CA VAL A 591 -2.60 13.76 -2.22
C VAL A 591 -2.62 12.85 -1.01
N HIS A 592 -1.43 12.50 -0.52
CA HIS A 592 -1.18 11.70 0.67
C HIS A 592 -0.44 12.53 1.72
N SER A 593 -0.86 12.44 2.97
CA SER A 593 -0.23 13.07 4.15
C SER A 593 -0.82 12.47 5.42
N THR A 594 -0.20 12.75 6.57
CA THR A 594 -0.84 12.54 7.88
C THR A 594 -2.12 13.35 8.04
N GLU A 595 -2.95 12.94 9.00
CA GLU A 595 -4.14 13.70 9.42
C GLU A 595 -3.75 15.09 9.96
N ASP A 596 -2.65 15.19 10.72
CA ASP A 596 -2.03 16.45 11.17
C ASP A 596 -1.80 17.44 10.02
N SER A 597 -1.01 17.02 9.02
CA SER A 597 -0.73 17.83 7.83
C SER A 597 -2.02 18.20 7.09
N TRP A 598 -2.96 17.26 6.96
CA TRP A 598 -4.23 17.54 6.31
C TRP A 598 -5.05 18.60 7.04
N TYR A 599 -5.24 18.46 8.36
CA TYR A 599 -6.05 19.39 9.15
C TYR A 599 -5.46 20.81 9.06
N LEU A 600 -4.16 20.95 9.29
CA LEU A 600 -3.47 22.25 9.27
C LEU A 600 -3.59 22.97 7.92
N ARG A 601 -3.58 22.22 6.81
CA ARG A 601 -3.73 22.76 5.45
C ARG A 601 -5.16 23.15 5.08
N HIS A 602 -6.16 22.75 5.88
CA HIS A 602 -7.57 23.04 5.64
C HIS A 602 -8.21 23.91 6.73
N SER A 603 -7.57 24.06 7.89
CA SER A 603 -8.00 24.98 8.94
C SER A 603 -8.10 26.44 8.45
N ARG A 604 -8.90 27.23 9.17
CA ARG A 604 -9.07 28.68 9.01
C ARG A 604 -8.78 29.43 10.32
N GLU A 605 -8.39 28.70 11.35
CA GLU A 605 -7.90 29.24 12.61
C GLU A 605 -6.59 29.98 12.36
N LYS A 606 -6.34 31.05 13.12
CA LYS A 606 -5.13 31.87 13.01
C LYS A 606 -4.14 31.53 14.10
N ASP A 607 -4.65 31.33 15.31
CA ASP A 607 -3.89 31.13 16.55
C ASP A 607 -3.65 29.63 16.81
N ILE A 608 -3.17 28.91 15.78
CA ILE A 608 -2.97 27.46 15.84
C ILE A 608 -1.71 27.13 16.64
N ASP A 609 -1.86 26.34 17.71
CA ASP A 609 -0.74 25.73 18.41
C ASP A 609 -0.18 24.54 17.60
N TYR A 610 0.74 24.85 16.70
CA TYR A 610 1.42 23.88 15.84
C TYR A 610 2.23 22.81 16.61
N SER A 611 2.56 23.03 17.89
CA SER A 611 3.33 22.07 18.70
C SER A 611 2.56 20.78 19.01
N LYS A 612 1.22 20.83 18.91
CA LYS A 612 0.33 19.66 19.03
C LYS A 612 0.43 18.72 17.83
N TYR A 613 0.77 19.24 16.66
CA TYR A 613 0.76 18.53 15.38
C TYR A 613 2.18 18.09 15.02
N LYS A 614 2.58 16.97 15.63
CA LYS A 614 3.94 16.43 15.57
C LYS A 614 4.18 15.70 14.26
N ASP A 615 3.16 15.05 13.72
CA ASP A 615 3.27 14.11 12.62
C ASP A 615 3.06 14.85 11.27
N ARG A 616 2.94 16.19 11.30
CA ARG A 616 2.75 17.05 10.12
C ARG A 616 3.89 16.96 9.09
N GLY A 617 5.08 16.52 9.51
CA GLY A 617 6.29 16.42 8.71
C GLY A 617 6.54 15.04 8.08
N GLU A 618 5.87 13.98 8.53
CA GLU A 618 6.19 12.60 8.14
C GLU A 618 5.25 11.99 7.07
N ILE A 619 5.81 11.06 6.30
CA ILE A 619 5.13 9.91 5.68
C ILE A 619 6.12 8.74 5.80
N PRO A 620 6.02 7.86 6.81
CA PRO A 620 6.97 6.77 7.04
C PRO A 620 6.84 5.61 6.04
N LYS A 621 7.86 4.75 5.94
CA LYS A 621 7.96 3.63 4.97
C LYS A 621 6.77 2.66 4.98
N ASN A 622 6.21 2.37 6.16
CA ASN A 622 5.02 1.53 6.32
C ASN A 622 3.70 2.24 5.93
N LYS A 623 3.71 3.56 5.74
CA LYS A 623 2.61 4.38 5.21
C LYS A 623 2.90 4.91 3.79
N ARG A 624 3.98 4.45 3.11
CA ARG A 624 4.46 4.97 1.81
C ARG A 624 3.40 4.99 0.70
N LEU A 625 3.50 5.95 -0.22
CA LEU A 625 2.63 6.00 -1.42
C LEU A 625 3.21 5.11 -2.53
N ASN A 626 2.44 4.13 -3.01
CA ASN A 626 2.86 3.28 -4.12
C ASN A 626 2.14 3.67 -5.43
N VAL A 627 2.85 3.63 -6.55
CA VAL A 627 2.34 3.81 -7.91
C VAL A 627 2.66 2.57 -8.72
N ASN A 628 1.64 1.79 -9.04
CA ASN A 628 1.74 0.57 -9.84
C ASN A 628 1.20 0.83 -11.24
N ILE A 629 1.99 0.53 -12.28
CA ILE A 629 1.63 0.76 -13.68
C ILE A 629 1.79 -0.56 -14.44
N ILE A 630 0.70 -1.01 -15.05
CA ILE A 630 0.65 -2.18 -15.93
C ILE A 630 -0.11 -1.81 -17.21
N ARG A 631 0.10 -2.52 -18.30
CA ARG A 631 -0.93 -2.61 -19.36
C ARG A 631 -1.99 -3.60 -18.90
N GLY A 632 -3.23 -3.36 -19.30
CA GLY A 632 -4.33 -4.30 -19.13
C GLY A 632 -4.36 -5.30 -20.29
N ARG A 633 -4.91 -6.50 -20.02
CA ARG A 633 -5.44 -7.34 -21.09
C ARG A 633 -6.42 -6.51 -21.92
N GLY A 634 -6.26 -6.56 -23.24
CA GLY A 634 -7.32 -6.23 -24.20
C GLY A 634 -8.48 -7.21 -24.09
#